data_AF-A0AAW7CFE9-F1
#
_entry.id   AF-A0AAW7CFE9-F1
#
_cell.length_a   1.000
_cell.length_b   1.000
_cell.length_c   1.000
_cell.angle_alpha   90.00
_cell.angle_beta   90.00
_cell.angle_gamma   90.00
#
_symmetry.space_group_name_H-M   'P 1'
#
loop_
_entity.id
_entity.type
_entity.pdbx_description
1 polymer ?
#
loop_
_entity_poly.entity_id
_entity_poly.type
_entity_poly.pdbx_seq_one_letter_code
_entity_poly.pdbx_strand_id
1 'polypeptide(L)'
;MLCTTLFAMYLELIVNLFLDIKYDLFGYFTKGVDRKSLYYLFGIYPAINILFINFFPNRFRARFLYIAGWTIIALVFEFLFRVTGTFYYNGWKPVYSAIAYPILFCILALFYQLVHLLLLKNTLNR
;
A
#
# COMPACT_ATOMS: atom_id res chain seq x y z
N MET A 1 10.26 -10.75 1.85
CA MET A 1 9.04 -10.38 1.10
C MET A 1 7.80 -10.64 1.94
N LEU A 2 7.49 -11.89 2.34
CA LEU A 2 6.31 -12.19 3.17
C LEU A 2 6.21 -11.31 4.44
N CYS A 3 7.28 -11.21 5.23
CA CYS A 3 7.31 -10.36 6.42
C CYS A 3 6.97 -8.88 6.12
N THR A 4 7.55 -8.33 5.04
CA THR A 4 7.28 -6.96 4.59
C THR A 4 5.83 -6.79 4.13
N THR A 5 5.29 -7.76 3.40
CA THR A 5 3.90 -7.75 2.95
C THR A 5 2.93 -7.81 4.13
N LEU A 6 3.17 -8.68 5.11
CA LEU A 6 2.34 -8.78 6.33
C LEU A 6 2.41 -7.49 7.16
N PHE A 7 3.59 -6.88 7.28
CA PHE A 7 3.74 -5.57 7.91
C PHE A 7 2.91 -4.49 7.19
N ALA A 8 2.96 -4.45 5.86
CA ALA A 8 2.21 -3.48 5.07
C ALA A 8 0.69 -3.68 5.20
N MET A 9 0.21 -4.92 5.20
CA MET A 9 -1.20 -5.23 5.45
C MET A 9 -1.65 -4.84 6.86
N TYR A 10 -0.80 -5.03 7.86
CA TYR A 10 -1.09 -4.61 9.23
C TYR A 10 -1.16 -3.08 9.35
N LEU A 11 -0.23 -2.36 8.69
CA LEU A 11 -0.27 -0.90 8.62
C LEU A 11 -1.56 -0.41 7.93
N GLU A 12 -1.92 -1.02 6.80
CA GLU A 12 -3.17 -0.74 6.09
C GLU A 12 -4.39 -0.92 7.01
N LEU A 13 -4.46 -2.03 7.75
CA LEU A 13 -5.56 -2.30 8.69
C LEU A 13 -5.66 -1.23 9.77
N ILE A 14 -4.52 -0.82 10.36
CA ILE A 14 -4.50 0.26 11.37
C ILE A 14 -4.98 1.57 10.76
N VAL A 15 -4.48 1.93 9.58
CA VAL A 15 -4.86 3.18 8.91
C VAL A 15 -6.36 3.18 8.59
N ASN A 16 -6.89 2.09 8.06
CA ASN A 16 -8.32 1.95 7.74
C ASN A 16 -9.20 1.95 8.99
N LEU A 17 -8.72 1.43 10.13
CA LEU A 17 -9.47 1.54 11.40
C LEU A 17 -9.78 3.01 11.75
N PHE A 18 -8.86 3.93 11.47
CA PHE A 18 -9.07 5.35 11.71
C PHE A 18 -9.75 6.04 10.54
N LEU A 19 -9.17 5.98 9.35
CA LEU A 19 -9.60 6.80 8.22
C LEU A 19 -10.91 6.32 7.60
N ASP A 20 -11.08 5.01 7.44
CA ASP A 20 -12.30 4.40 6.90
C ASP A 20 -13.33 4.20 8.02
N ILE A 21 -13.04 3.38 9.03
CA ILE A 21 -14.08 2.98 10.00
C ILE A 21 -14.47 4.12 10.95
N LYS A 22 -13.49 4.76 11.60
CA LYS A 22 -13.77 5.79 12.63
C LYS A 22 -14.20 7.12 12.02
N TYR A 23 -13.49 7.59 11.00
CA TYR A 23 -13.72 8.91 10.41
C TYR A 23 -14.53 8.87 9.11
N ASP A 24 -14.70 7.70 8.49
CA ASP A 24 -15.48 7.53 7.25
C ASP A 24 -15.05 8.52 6.18
N LEU A 25 -13.75 8.70 6.01
CA LEU A 25 -13.17 9.64 5.05
C LEU A 25 -13.23 9.09 3.63
N PHE A 26 -13.07 7.77 3.50
CA PHE A 26 -13.21 6.99 2.28
C PHE A 26 -13.50 5.54 2.66
N GLY A 27 -13.99 4.74 1.72
CA GLY A 27 -14.25 3.33 1.96
C GLY A 27 -14.56 2.56 0.68
N TYR A 28 -14.63 1.23 0.82
CA TYR A 28 -15.04 0.32 -0.26
C TYR A 28 -16.48 -0.15 -0.06
N PHE A 29 -17.29 -0.09 -1.12
CA PHE A 29 -18.70 -0.52 -1.20
C PHE A 29 -19.68 0.21 -0.26
N THR A 30 -19.51 0.08 1.05
CA THR A 30 -20.37 0.64 2.08
C THR A 30 -19.56 1.01 3.31
N LYS A 31 -20.02 2.00 4.07
CA LYS A 31 -19.40 2.39 5.33
C LYS A 31 -19.26 1.22 6.31
N GLY A 32 -18.05 1.05 6.84
CA GLY A 32 -17.73 0.03 7.83
C GLY A 32 -17.20 -1.26 7.21
N VAL A 33 -17.25 -2.35 7.98
CA VAL A 33 -16.61 -3.62 7.59
C VAL A 33 -17.47 -4.34 6.57
N ASP A 34 -17.09 -4.29 5.29
CA ASP A 34 -17.65 -5.16 4.24
C ASP A 34 -16.80 -6.43 4.06
N ARG A 35 -17.44 -7.59 3.95
CA ARG A 35 -16.76 -8.85 3.62
C ARG A 35 -16.14 -8.81 2.23
N LYS A 36 -16.70 -8.03 1.30
CA LYS A 36 -16.17 -7.89 -0.06
C LYS A 36 -14.82 -7.18 -0.09
N SER A 37 -14.56 -6.25 0.83
CA SER A 37 -13.26 -5.57 0.91
C SER A 37 -12.13 -6.52 1.31
N LEU A 38 -12.45 -7.64 1.99
CA LEU A 38 -11.47 -8.69 2.31
C LEU A 38 -10.86 -9.33 1.05
N TYR A 39 -11.58 -9.42 -0.06
CA TYR A 39 -11.02 -9.93 -1.30
C TYR A 39 -9.91 -9.02 -1.85
N TYR A 40 -10.05 -7.70 -1.65
CA TYR A 40 -9.03 -6.73 -2.05
C TYR A 40 -7.82 -6.79 -1.10
N LEU A 41 -8.10 -6.87 0.21
CA LEU A 41 -7.08 -6.95 1.26
C LEU A 41 -6.21 -8.21 1.16
N PHE A 42 -6.81 -9.38 0.90
CA PHE A 42 -6.06 -10.64 0.83
C PHE A 42 -5.63 -11.03 -0.60
N GLY A 43 -6.32 -10.54 -1.63
CA GLY A 43 -6.01 -10.85 -3.02
C GLY A 43 -5.05 -9.83 -3.65
N ILE A 44 -5.51 -8.59 -3.78
CA ILE A 44 -4.83 -7.57 -4.57
C ILE A 44 -3.63 -7.00 -3.81
N TYR A 45 -3.82 -6.61 -2.55
CA TYR A 45 -2.78 -5.93 -1.76
C TYR A 45 -1.47 -6.73 -1.63
N PRO A 46 -1.50 -8.04 -1.29
CA PRO A 46 -0.27 -8.82 -1.15
C PRO A 46 0.43 -9.01 -2.49
N ALA A 47 -0.33 -9.22 -3.57
CA ALA A 47 0.20 -9.36 -4.91
C ALA A 47 0.92 -8.10 -5.38
N ILE A 48 0.32 -6.92 -5.16
CA ILE A 48 0.94 -5.63 -5.49
C ILE A 48 2.20 -5.39 -4.67
N ASN A 49 2.17 -5.67 -3.37
CA ASN A 49 3.36 -5.52 -2.50
C ASN A 49 4.53 -6.40 -2.96
N ILE A 50 4.25 -7.67 -3.27
CA ILE A 50 5.27 -8.61 -3.77
C ILE A 50 5.82 -8.14 -5.11
N LEU A 51 4.94 -7.74 -6.03
CA LEU A 51 5.32 -7.25 -7.36
C LEU A 51 6.19 -5.99 -7.25
N PHE A 52 5.78 -5.03 -6.41
CA PHE A 52 6.52 -3.80 -6.17
C PHE A 52 7.94 -4.09 -5.68
N ILE A 53 8.09 -4.96 -4.67
CA ILE A 53 9.39 -5.31 -4.06
C ILE A 53 10.28 -6.06 -5.06
N ASN A 54 9.72 -7.01 -5.80
CA ASN A 54 10.48 -7.85 -6.75
C ASN A 54 11.18 -7.02 -7.84
N PHE A 55 10.50 -5.98 -8.34
CA PHE A 55 11.04 -5.13 -9.40
C PHE A 55 11.62 -3.81 -8.87
N PHE A 56 11.80 -3.66 -7.55
CA PHE A 56 12.30 -2.42 -6.98
C PHE A 56 13.77 -2.18 -7.38
N PRO A 57 14.09 -1.05 -8.03
CA PRO A 57 15.40 -0.87 -8.65
C PRO A 57 16.50 -0.55 -7.64
N ASN A 58 17.73 -0.98 -7.96
CA ASN A 58 18.90 -0.69 -7.13
C ASN A 58 19.40 0.76 -7.28
N ARG A 59 19.27 1.36 -8.47
CA ARG A 59 19.76 2.72 -8.75
C ARG A 59 18.84 3.78 -8.14
N PHE A 60 19.40 4.73 -7.40
CA PHE A 60 18.65 5.76 -6.66
C PHE A 60 17.68 6.57 -7.55
N ARG A 61 18.13 7.06 -8.71
CA ARG A 61 17.27 7.80 -9.65
C ARG A 61 16.12 6.96 -10.19
N ALA A 62 16.35 5.67 -10.42
CA ALA A 62 15.32 4.74 -10.88
C ALA A 62 14.28 4.46 -9.79
N ARG A 63 14.66 4.47 -8.50
CA ARG A 63 13.72 4.29 -7.38
C ARG A 63 12.67 5.40 -7.34
N PHE A 64 13.08 6.64 -7.56
CA PHE A 64 12.16 7.77 -7.59
C PHE A 64 11.13 7.62 -8.71
N LEU A 65 11.58 7.36 -9.95
CA LEU A 65 10.69 7.15 -11.10
C LEU A 65 9.78 5.93 -10.91
N TYR A 66 10.31 4.86 -10.31
CA TYR A 66 9.56 3.65 -10.02
C TYR A 66 8.43 3.90 -9.02
N ILE A 67 8.72 4.60 -7.91
CA ILE A 67 7.70 4.99 -6.92
C ILE A 67 6.68 5.93 -7.55
N ALA A 68 7.11 6.92 -8.34
CA ALA A 68 6.20 7.82 -9.04
C ALA A 68 5.27 7.07 -10.00
N GLY A 69 5.80 6.11 -10.78
CA GLY A 69 5.01 5.26 -11.66
C GLY A 69 3.96 4.43 -10.90
N TRP A 70 4.36 3.80 -9.80
CA TRP A 70 3.44 3.07 -8.94
C TRP A 70 2.38 3.95 -8.28
N THR A 71 2.72 5.17 -7.90
CA THR A 71 1.75 6.17 -7.42
C THR A 71 0.72 6.51 -8.50
N ILE A 72 1.16 6.73 -9.74
CA ILE A 72 0.24 7.00 -10.87
C ILE A 72 -0.69 5.80 -11.09
N ILE A 73 -0.15 4.58 -11.10
CA ILE A 73 -0.93 3.35 -11.25
C ILE A 73 -1.99 3.24 -10.14
N ALA A 74 -1.60 3.48 -8.88
CA ALA A 74 -2.53 3.44 -7.74
C ALA A 74 -3.66 4.48 -7.86
N LEU A 75 -3.35 5.71 -8.27
CA LEU A 75 -4.34 6.75 -8.51
C LEU A 75 -5.30 6.39 -9.65
N VAL A 76 -4.81 5.76 -10.72
CA VAL A 76 -5.66 5.27 -11.82
C VAL A 76 -6.62 4.19 -11.32
N PHE A 77 -6.14 3.23 -10.52
CA PHE A 77 -7.01 2.21 -9.93
C PHE A 77 -8.04 2.81 -8.98
N GLU A 78 -7.65 3.75 -8.11
CA GLU A 78 -8.58 4.46 -7.22
C GLU A 78 -9.68 5.18 -8.02
N PHE A 79 -9.29 5.84 -9.11
CA PHE A 79 -10.25 6.50 -10.01
C PHE A 79 -11.20 5.49 -10.66
N LEU A 80 -10.70 4.35 -11.18
CA LEU A 80 -11.53 3.31 -11.77
C LEU A 80 -12.51 2.69 -10.75
N PHE A 81 -12.04 2.43 -9.53
CA PHE A 81 -12.89 1.94 -8.44
C PHE A 81 -13.98 2.93 -8.05
N ARG A 82 -13.68 4.22 -8.12
CA ARG A 82 -14.69 5.26 -7.91
C ARG A 82 -15.75 5.25 -9.00
N VAL A 83 -15.35 5.20 -10.27
CA VAL A 83 -16.27 5.22 -11.43
C VAL A 83 -17.16 3.98 -11.46
N THR A 84 -16.63 2.83 -11.06
CA THR A 84 -17.38 1.56 -10.97
C THR A 84 -18.26 1.45 -9.72
N GLY A 85 -18.21 2.43 -8.81
CA GLY A 85 -18.97 2.44 -7.57
C GLY A 85 -18.44 1.50 -6.49
N THR A 86 -17.25 0.93 -6.66
CA THR A 86 -16.63 0.07 -5.63
C THR A 86 -15.93 0.87 -4.54
N PHE A 87 -15.59 2.13 -4.80
CA PHE A 87 -14.91 3.03 -3.86
C PHE A 87 -15.60 4.39 -3.80
N TYR A 88 -15.66 4.98 -2.61
CA TYR A 88 -16.25 6.30 -2.41
C TYR A 88 -15.35 7.18 -1.53
N TYR A 89 -15.55 8.49 -1.66
CA TYR A 89 -14.97 9.45 -0.74
C TYR A 89 -16.07 10.12 0.06
N ASN A 90 -15.76 10.45 1.31
CA ASN A 90 -16.60 11.23 2.19
C ASN A 90 -15.70 12.18 3.02
N GLY A 91 -15.34 13.31 2.45
CA GLY A 91 -14.40 14.27 3.06
C GLY A 91 -12.93 14.03 2.72
N TRP A 92 -12.57 12.85 2.24
CA TRP A 92 -11.26 12.62 1.61
C TRP A 92 -11.18 13.22 0.21
N LYS A 93 -10.00 13.73 -0.14
CA LYS A 93 -9.72 14.35 -1.45
C LYS A 93 -8.66 13.52 -2.18
N PRO A 94 -8.75 13.35 -3.51
CA PRO A 94 -7.76 12.60 -4.29
C PRO A 94 -6.31 13.10 -4.10
N VAL A 95 -6.13 14.39 -3.78
CA VAL A 95 -4.81 14.98 -3.47
C VAL A 95 -4.16 14.31 -2.26
N TYR A 96 -4.95 13.91 -1.25
CA TYR A 96 -4.42 13.18 -0.10
C TYR A 96 -3.92 11.80 -0.50
N SER A 97 -4.62 11.08 -1.39
CA SER A 97 -4.13 9.81 -1.96
C SER A 97 -2.84 10.01 -2.76
N ALA A 98 -2.75 11.08 -3.56
CA ALA A 98 -1.55 11.39 -4.35
C ALA A 98 -0.30 11.63 -3.48
N ILE A 99 -0.47 12.08 -2.24
CA ILE A 99 0.60 12.23 -1.26
C ILE A 99 0.82 10.94 -0.46
N ALA A 100 -0.26 10.24 -0.09
CA ALA A 100 -0.20 9.04 0.74
C ALA A 100 0.50 7.87 0.02
N TYR A 101 0.16 7.60 -1.24
CA TYR A 101 0.74 6.48 -2.00
C TYR A 101 2.26 6.49 -2.11
N PRO A 102 2.94 7.59 -2.51
CA PRO A 102 4.41 7.59 -2.56
C PRO A 102 5.02 7.40 -1.16
N ILE A 103 4.39 7.91 -0.10
CA ILE A 103 4.84 7.68 1.28
C ILE A 103 4.71 6.20 1.64
N LEU A 104 3.58 5.56 1.33
CA LEU A 104 3.35 4.14 1.60
C LEU A 104 4.35 3.24 0.84
N PHE A 105 4.62 3.53 -0.43
CA PHE A 105 5.63 2.79 -1.21
C PHE A 105 7.05 3.01 -0.67
N CYS A 106 7.39 4.20 -0.19
CA CYS A 106 8.64 4.46 0.51
C CYS A 106 8.77 3.63 1.79
N ILE A 107 7.73 3.61 2.63
CA ILE A 107 7.68 2.81 3.87
C ILE A 107 7.89 1.33 3.53
N LEU A 108 7.20 0.80 2.52
CA LEU A 108 7.32 -0.58 2.08
C LEU A 108 8.76 -0.92 1.65
N ALA A 109 9.39 -0.06 0.83
CA ALA A 109 10.76 -0.25 0.35
C ALA A 109 11.79 -0.19 1.49
N LEU A 110 11.66 0.79 2.39
CA LEU A 110 12.56 0.95 3.53
C LEU A 110 12.44 -0.21 4.51
N PHE A 111 11.21 -0.66 4.80
CA PHE A 111 11.00 -1.81 5.68
C PHE A 111 11.57 -3.10 5.07
N TYR A 112 11.43 -3.29 3.76
CA TYR A 112 12.07 -4.42 3.06
C TYR A 112 13.59 -4.38 3.20
N GLN A 113 14.22 -3.22 2.98
CA GLN A 113 15.66 -3.05 3.11
C GLN A 113 16.14 -3.30 4.55
N LEU A 114 15.39 -2.83 5.54
CA LEU A 114 15.67 -3.07 6.96
C LEU A 114 15.66 -4.56 7.28
N VAL A 115 14.60 -5.28 6.91
CA VAL A 115 14.49 -6.73 7.16
C VAL A 115 15.63 -7.48 6.48
N HIS A 116 15.96 -7.14 5.24
CA HIS A 116 17.07 -7.76 4.52
C HIS A 116 18.43 -7.52 5.22
N LEU A 117 18.69 -6.29 5.67
CA LEU A 117 19.91 -5.95 6.40
C LEU A 117 20.03 -6.74 7.72
N LEU A 118 18.94 -6.85 8.48
CA LEU A 118 18.91 -7.59 9.74
C LEU A 118 19.15 -9.09 9.54
N LEU A 119 18.56 -9.67 8.50
CA LEU A 119 18.77 -11.08 8.16
C LEU A 119 20.21 -11.36 7.76
N LEU A 120 20.81 -10.51 6.91
CA LEU A 120 22.22 -10.64 6.52
C LEU A 120 23.18 -10.53 7.72
N LYS A 121 22.92 -9.57 8.62
CA LYS A 121 23.72 -9.41 9.84
C LYS A 121 23.64 -10.65 10.73
N ASN A 122 22.46 -11.26 10.84
CA ASN A 122 22.28 -12.49 11.62
C ASN A 122 23.01 -13.69 11.00
N THR A 123 23.02 -13.82 9.67
CA THR A 123 23.75 -14.91 8.99
C THR A 123 25.26 -14.77 9.06
N LEU A 124 25.80 -13.54 9.11
CA LEU A 124 27.25 -13.30 9.21
C LEU A 124 27.80 -13.50 10.64
N ASN A 125 26.93 -13.40 11.65
CA ASN A 125 27.28 -13.56 13.06
C ASN A 125 27.14 -15.02 13.58
N ARG A 126 26.74 -15.97 12.72
CA ARG A 126 26.68 -17.41 13.02
C ARG A 126 27.81 -18.13 12.31
#